data_AF-A0A7V0VFA0-F1
#
_entry.id   AF-A0A7V0VFA0-F1
#
_cell.length_a   1.000
_cell.length_b   1.000
_cell.length_c   1.000
_cell.angle_alpha   90.00
_cell.angle_beta   90.00
_cell.angle_gamma   90.00
#
_symmetry.space_group_name_H-M   'P 1'
#
loop_
_entity.id
_entity.type
_entity.pdbx_description
1 polymer ?
#
loop_
_entity_poly.entity_id
_entity_poly.type
_entity_poly.pdbx_seq_one_letter_code
_entity_poly.pdbx_strand_id
1 'polypeptide(L)'
;MNAKKFFTIFSLFLAPLLIAQNAENGAKLFKQNCAVCHASHTDQKLTGPGLKGIFDRVPKPADEWLTKWILNNEKLIKSGD
;
A
#
# COMPACT_ATOMS: atom_id res chain seq x y z
N MET A 1 39.78 15.54 -5.04
CA MET A 1 38.37 15.11 -5.07
C MET A 1 37.49 16.27 -4.66
N ASN A 2 36.50 16.66 -5.48
CA ASN A 2 35.77 17.93 -5.35
C ASN A 2 34.59 17.77 -4.37
N ALA A 3 34.49 18.63 -3.35
CA ALA A 3 33.44 18.58 -2.32
C ALA A 3 32.02 18.54 -2.89
N LYS A 4 31.84 19.10 -4.10
CA LYS A 4 30.59 19.00 -4.87
C LYS A 4 30.17 17.56 -5.15
N LYS A 5 31.10 16.67 -5.56
CA LYS A 5 30.82 15.25 -5.82
C LYS A 5 30.44 14.49 -4.55
N PHE A 6 30.99 14.86 -3.39
CA PHE A 6 30.65 14.23 -2.11
C PHE A 6 29.24 14.63 -1.65
N PHE A 7 28.86 15.89 -1.86
CA PHE A 7 27.52 16.40 -1.56
C PHE A 7 26.43 15.78 -2.46
N THR A 8 26.73 15.58 -3.76
CA THR A 8 25.78 14.93 -4.69
C THR A 8 25.56 13.46 -4.37
N ILE A 9 26.60 12.73 -3.95
CA ILE A 9 26.49 11.31 -3.57
C ILE A 9 25.75 11.17 -2.23
N PHE A 10 26.01 12.04 -1.25
CA PHE A 10 25.30 12.03 0.03
C PHE A 10 23.79 12.32 -0.10
N SER A 11 23.41 13.22 -1.00
CA SER A 11 22.00 13.54 -1.27
C SER A 11 21.23 12.40 -1.96
N LEU A 12 21.90 11.50 -2.67
CA LEU A 12 21.28 10.37 -3.37
C LEU A 12 20.99 9.19 -2.43
N PHE A 13 21.73 9.07 -1.32
CA PHE A 13 21.57 8.01 -0.32
C PHE A 13 20.57 8.35 0.81
N LEU A 14 20.25 9.63 1.05
CA LEU A 14 19.36 10.04 2.13
C LEU A 14 17.87 10.13 1.72
N ALA A 15 17.58 10.27 0.43
CA ALA A 15 16.22 10.42 -0.09
C ALA A 15 15.26 9.22 0.17
N PRO A 16 15.66 7.94 0.08
CA PRO A 16 14.72 6.82 0.26
C PRO A 16 14.24 6.66 1.71
N LEU A 17 14.90 7.28 2.70
CA LEU A 17 14.49 7.22 4.11
C LEU A 17 13.23 8.06 4.40
N LEU A 18 12.90 9.02 3.54
CA LEU A 18 11.79 9.96 3.74
C LEU A 18 10.41 9.38 3.36
N ILE A 19 10.34 8.21 2.72
CA ILE A 19 9.09 7.58 2.24
C ILE A 19 8.69 6.38 3.13
N ALA A 20 8.87 6.52 4.45
CA ALA A 20 8.41 5.48 5.39
C ALA A 20 6.88 5.53 5.53
N GLN A 21 6.17 4.54 4.99
CA GLN A 21 4.74 4.35 5.28
C GLN A 21 4.55 3.92 6.75
N ASN A 22 3.58 4.54 7.43
CA ASN A 22 3.27 4.23 8.83
C ASN A 22 2.42 2.95 8.93
N ALA A 23 3.10 1.80 9.04
CA ALA A 23 2.48 0.48 9.15
C ALA A 23 1.64 0.34 10.43
N GLU A 24 1.99 1.02 11.52
CA GLU A 24 1.25 0.98 12.79
C GLU A 24 -0.16 1.58 12.62
N ASN A 25 -0.24 2.75 11.97
CA ASN A 25 -1.51 3.37 11.64
C ASN A 25 -2.35 2.48 10.72
N GLY A 26 -1.73 1.85 9.71
CA GLY A 26 -2.39 0.90 8.83
C GLY A 26 -2.98 -0.30 9.59
N ALA A 27 -2.22 -0.89 10.51
CA ALA A 27 -2.69 -2.00 11.34
C ALA A 27 -3.87 -1.61 12.23
N LYS A 28 -3.86 -0.39 12.80
CA LYS A 28 -4.98 0.14 13.58
C LYS A 28 -6.24 0.29 12.72
N LEU A 29 -6.13 0.92 11.55
CA LEU A 29 -7.25 1.10 10.63
C LEU A 29 -7.83 -0.24 10.16
N PHE A 30 -6.97 -1.21 9.86
CA PHE A 30 -7.39 -2.55 9.43
C PHE A 30 -8.21 -3.25 10.52
N LYS A 31 -7.74 -3.24 11.76
CA LYS A 31 -8.46 -3.82 12.90
C LYS A 31 -9.83 -3.17 13.12
N GLN A 32 -9.92 -1.86 12.93
CA GLN A 32 -11.16 -1.10 13.16
C GLN A 32 -12.21 -1.30 12.05
N ASN A 33 -11.79 -1.44 10.79
CA ASN A 33 -12.73 -1.34 9.66
C ASN A 33 -12.77 -2.60 8.76
N CYS A 34 -11.70 -3.38 8.70
CA CYS A 34 -11.52 -4.42 7.68
C CYS A 34 -11.57 -5.84 8.27
N ALA A 35 -11.05 -6.01 9.48
CA ALA A 35 -10.89 -7.32 10.14
C ALA A 35 -12.20 -8.04 10.43
N VAL A 36 -13.34 -7.33 10.41
CA VAL A 36 -14.68 -7.94 10.51
C VAL A 36 -15.01 -8.82 9.29
N CYS A 37 -14.44 -8.50 8.12
CA CYS A 37 -14.74 -9.20 6.87
C CYS A 37 -13.52 -9.88 6.24
N HIS A 38 -12.29 -9.45 6.53
CA HIS A 38 -11.09 -9.91 5.84
C HIS A 38 -10.02 -10.39 6.81
N ALA A 39 -9.39 -11.52 6.49
CA ALA A 39 -8.14 -11.95 7.12
C ALA A 39 -6.96 -11.30 6.40
N SER A 40 -6.06 -10.61 7.13
CA SER A 40 -4.97 -9.84 6.51
C SER A 40 -3.86 -10.71 5.91
N HIS A 41 -3.47 -11.79 6.59
CA HIS A 41 -2.24 -12.54 6.30
C HIS A 41 -2.48 -13.96 5.77
N THR A 42 -3.74 -14.35 5.58
CA THR A 42 -4.11 -15.67 5.06
C THR A 42 -4.95 -15.51 3.79
N ASP A 43 -5.11 -16.60 3.08
CA ASP A 43 -6.07 -16.76 1.98
C ASP A 43 -7.45 -17.24 2.48
N GLN A 44 -7.60 -17.43 3.80
CA GLN A 44 -8.85 -17.83 4.41
C GLN A 44 -9.96 -16.85 4.06
N LYS A 45 -11.05 -17.39 3.51
CA LYS A 45 -12.27 -16.64 3.23
C LYS A 45 -13.09 -16.50 4.52
N LEU A 46 -13.54 -15.27 4.79
CA LEU A 46 -14.55 -14.94 5.79
C LEU A 46 -15.79 -14.41 5.05
N THR A 47 -16.36 -13.28 5.48
CA THR A 47 -17.33 -12.53 4.66
C THR A 47 -16.68 -12.09 3.35
N GLY A 48 -15.43 -11.61 3.41
CA GLY A 48 -14.59 -11.26 2.27
C GLY A 48 -13.43 -12.25 2.07
N PRO A 49 -12.73 -12.16 0.93
CA PRO A 49 -11.53 -12.96 0.68
C PRO A 49 -10.38 -12.63 1.64
N GLY A 50 -9.54 -13.61 1.96
CA GLY A 50 -8.27 -13.36 2.63
C GLY A 50 -7.33 -12.52 1.76
N LEU A 51 -6.53 -11.65 2.38
CA LEU A 51 -5.73 -10.61 1.71
C LEU A 51 -4.24 -10.96 1.56
N LYS A 52 -3.84 -12.20 1.86
CA LYS A 52 -2.48 -12.67 1.55
C LYS A 52 -2.17 -12.45 0.07
N GLY A 53 -1.06 -11.77 -0.21
CA GLY A 53 -0.61 -11.48 -1.59
C GLY A 53 -1.47 -10.47 -2.35
N ILE A 54 -2.30 -9.66 -1.67
CA ILE A 54 -3.21 -8.72 -2.34
C ILE A 54 -2.48 -7.76 -3.29
N PHE A 55 -1.30 -7.26 -2.91
CA PHE A 55 -0.52 -6.34 -3.75
C PHE A 55 -0.04 -6.97 -5.06
N ASP A 56 0.03 -8.29 -5.17
CA ASP A 56 0.52 -9.00 -6.35
C ASP A 56 -0.59 -9.37 -7.34
N ARG A 57 -1.83 -9.48 -6.86
CA ARG A 57 -2.97 -9.98 -7.63
C ARG A 57 -3.95 -8.89 -8.08
N VAL A 58 -3.56 -7.62 -7.96
CA VAL A 58 -4.34 -6.46 -8.40
C VAL A 58 -3.60 -5.71 -9.51
N PRO A 59 -4.29 -4.89 -10.32
CA PRO A 59 -3.66 -4.03 -11.31
C PRO A 59 -2.52 -3.18 -10.72
N LYS A 60 -1.49 -2.95 -11.52
CA LYS A 60 -0.34 -2.12 -11.14
C LYS A 60 -0.53 -0.68 -11.65
N PRO A 61 -0.10 0.35 -10.91
CA PRO A 61 0.55 0.29 -9.59
C PRO A 61 -0.45 -0.05 -8.46
N ALA A 62 -0.09 -1.04 -7.64
CA ALA A 62 -1.03 -1.70 -6.73
C ALA A 62 -1.50 -0.78 -5.59
N ASP A 63 -0.64 0.09 -5.10
CA ASP A 63 -0.95 1.08 -4.07
C ASP A 63 -1.99 2.09 -4.56
N GLU A 64 -1.85 2.60 -5.78
CA GLU A 64 -2.81 3.53 -6.38
C GLU A 64 -4.17 2.85 -6.59
N TRP A 65 -4.15 1.65 -7.19
CA TRP A 65 -5.37 0.91 -7.48
C TRP A 65 -6.11 0.52 -6.20
N LEU A 66 -5.39 -0.03 -5.20
CA LEU A 66 -5.97 -0.40 -3.91
C LEU A 66 -6.52 0.83 -3.17
N THR A 67 -5.85 1.97 -3.24
CA THR A 67 -6.35 3.20 -2.61
C THR A 67 -7.69 3.62 -3.23
N LYS A 68 -7.79 3.61 -4.57
CA LYS A 68 -9.05 3.91 -5.28
C LYS A 68 -10.15 2.91 -4.94
N TRP A 69 -9.83 1.61 -4.95
CA TRP A 69 -10.74 0.52 -4.65
C TRP A 69 -11.28 0.59 -3.21
N ILE A 70 -10.40 0.79 -2.23
CA ILE A 70 -10.76 0.84 -0.79
C ILE A 70 -11.63 2.07 -0.49
N LEU A 71 -11.33 3.22 -1.11
CA LEU A 71 -12.06 4.46 -0.84
C LEU A 71 -13.43 4.50 -1.53
N ASN A 72 -13.54 4.03 -2.76
CA ASN A 72 -14.80 4.03 -3.51
C ASN A 72 -14.75 3.02 -4.68
N ASN A 73 -15.00 1.76 -4.39
CA ASN A 73 -15.03 0.70 -5.41
C ASN A 73 -16.05 0.97 -6.51
N GLU A 74 -17.22 1.51 -6.21
CA GLU A 74 -18.26 1.79 -7.19
C GLU A 74 -17.79 2.79 -8.23
N LYS A 75 -17.10 3.85 -7.80
CA LYS A 75 -16.53 4.85 -8.70
C LYS A 75 -15.46 4.22 -9.59
N LEU A 76 -14.62 3.33 -9.04
CA LEU A 76 -13.59 2.65 -9.82
C LEU A 76 -14.22 1.73 -10.89
N ILE A 77 -15.20 0.91 -10.50
CA ILE A 77 -15.96 0.04 -11.41
C ILE A 77 -16.65 0.87 -12.51
N LYS A 78 -17.31 1.98 -12.13
CA LYS A 78 -17.98 2.89 -13.10
C LYS A 78 -17.00 3.55 -14.08
N SER A 79 -15.70 3.59 -13.76
CA SER A 79 -14.67 4.11 -14.67
C SER A 79 -14.23 3.11 -15.74
N GLY A 80 -14.72 1.86 -15.67
CA GLY A 80 -14.40 0.79 -16.63
C GLY A 80 -13.23 -0.10 -16.23
N ASP A 81 -12.83 -0.03 -14.95
CA ASP A 81 -11.86 -0.95 -14.34
C ASP A 81 -12.47 -2.35 -14.08
#